data_AF-A0A0C2IHH1-F1
#
_entry.id   AF-A0A0C2IHH1-F1
#
_cell.length_a   1.000
_cell.length_b   1.000
_cell.length_c   1.000
_cell.angle_alpha   90.00
_cell.angle_beta   90.00
_cell.angle_gamma   90.00
#
_symmetry.space_group_name_H-M   'P 1'
#
loop_
_entity.id
_entity.type
_entity.pdbx_description
1 polymer ?
#
loop_
_entity_poly.entity_id
_entity_poly.type
_entity_poly.pdbx_seq_one_letter_code
_entity_poly.pdbx_strand_id
1 'polypeptide(L)'
;MVKTFLLELSQGFSDPEYVEKILSGQKLIMYENLKIKCISIIDGDFIKSVFLQCASHLNHDSGFQLPETIFENVELKIFTKIMSRILTELNELCFIDQHNGYLYSNFLKIYPINSSQAPKGIRQSKCLSNYIYLSNILSVNQDSDRIPFPALLKRFILMYELKFIYGNTSSKLNQLTQHF
;
A
#
# COMPACT_ATOMS: atom_id res chain seq x y z
N MET A 1 13.37 5.68 -7.40
CA MET A 1 13.18 5.47 -5.94
C MET A 1 11.79 4.90 -5.64
N VAL A 2 10.69 5.57 -6.01
CA VAL A 2 9.31 5.08 -5.78
C VAL A 2 9.05 3.68 -6.37
N LYS A 3 9.47 3.44 -7.61
CA LYS A 3 9.37 2.12 -8.26
C LYS A 3 10.03 1.00 -7.45
N THR A 4 11.27 1.21 -7.02
CA THR A 4 12.04 0.25 -6.23
C THR A 4 11.34 -0.04 -4.91
N PHE A 5 10.91 1.01 -4.21
CA PHE A 5 10.13 0.89 -2.98
C PHE A 5 8.87 0.04 -3.19
N LEU A 6 8.04 0.33 -4.20
CA LEU A 6 6.82 -0.45 -4.47
C LEU A 6 7.11 -1.90 -4.84
N LEU A 7 8.21 -2.16 -5.53
CA LEU A 7 8.62 -3.50 -5.92
C LEU A 7 9.01 -4.32 -4.69
N GLU A 8 9.87 -3.77 -3.84
CA GLU A 8 10.30 -4.39 -2.58
C GLU A 8 9.12 -4.59 -1.64
N LEU A 9 8.22 -3.59 -1.57
CA LEU A 9 7.01 -3.65 -0.77
C LEU A 9 6.09 -4.78 -1.23
N SER A 10 5.79 -4.85 -2.53
CA SER A 10 4.92 -5.88 -3.10
C SER A 10 5.50 -7.27 -2.90
N GLN A 11 6.81 -7.43 -3.07
CA GLN A 11 7.51 -8.71 -2.86
C GLN A 11 7.50 -9.12 -1.40
N GLY A 12 7.86 -8.22 -0.49
CA GLY A 12 7.92 -8.51 0.95
C GLY A 12 6.56 -8.94 1.51
N PHE A 13 5.48 -8.28 1.11
CA PHE A 13 4.13 -8.63 1.58
C PHE A 13 3.50 -9.83 0.87
N SER A 14 4.08 -10.31 -0.23
CA SER A 14 3.63 -11.52 -0.95
C SER A 14 4.58 -12.71 -0.79
N ASP A 15 5.62 -12.55 0.03
CA ASP A 15 6.57 -13.60 0.33
C ASP A 15 5.87 -14.77 1.05
N PRO A 16 5.99 -16.02 0.57
CA PRO A 16 5.28 -17.15 1.15
C PRO A 16 5.60 -17.39 2.63
N GLU A 17 6.86 -17.20 3.04
CA GLU A 17 7.24 -17.37 4.45
C GLU A 17 6.64 -16.28 5.33
N TYR A 18 6.61 -15.03 4.82
CA TYR A 18 5.92 -13.93 5.48
C TYR A 18 4.42 -14.22 5.62
N VAL A 19 3.75 -14.64 4.54
CA VAL A 19 2.31 -14.95 4.53
C VAL A 19 2.00 -16.08 5.51
N GLU A 20 2.81 -17.15 5.53
CA GLU A 20 2.66 -18.26 6.46
C GLU A 20 2.80 -17.80 7.91
N LYS A 21 3.76 -16.92 8.22
CA LYS A 21 3.90 -16.33 9.56
C LYS A 21 2.66 -15.54 9.97
N ILE A 22 2.11 -14.72 9.08
CA ILE A 22 0.88 -13.95 9.36
C ILE A 22 -0.31 -14.89 9.59
N LEU A 23 -0.51 -15.89 8.72
CA LEU A 23 -1.63 -16.83 8.80
C LEU A 23 -1.56 -17.78 10.00
N SER A 24 -0.35 -18.18 10.42
CA SER A 24 -0.12 -18.98 11.61
C SER A 24 -0.23 -18.18 12.92
N GLY A 25 -0.49 -16.87 12.83
CA GLY A 25 -0.52 -15.97 13.98
C GLY A 25 0.84 -15.78 14.65
N GLN A 26 1.92 -16.19 13.99
CA GLN A 26 3.27 -15.91 14.44
C GLN A 26 3.51 -14.40 14.36
N LYS A 27 3.98 -13.84 15.47
CA LYS A 27 4.34 -12.43 15.53
C LYS A 27 5.56 -12.19 14.64
N LEU A 28 5.53 -11.09 13.89
CA LEU A 28 6.71 -10.65 13.14
C LEU A 28 7.80 -10.27 14.14
N ILE A 29 8.88 -11.06 14.12
CA ILE A 29 10.01 -11.02 15.07
C ILE A 29 10.60 -9.61 15.22
N MET A 30 10.50 -8.78 14.17
CA MET A 30 11.15 -7.46 14.11
C MET A 30 10.75 -6.51 15.25
N TYR A 31 9.53 -6.61 15.79
CA TYR A 31 9.02 -5.69 16.84
C TYR A 31 8.64 -6.36 18.16
N GLU A 32 8.91 -7.65 18.34
CA GLU A 32 8.51 -8.37 19.57
C GLU A 32 9.12 -7.75 20.84
N ASN A 33 10.40 -7.36 20.77
CA ASN A 33 11.10 -6.74 21.89
C ASN A 33 10.54 -5.36 22.26
N LEU A 34 10.14 -4.57 21.26
CA LEU A 34 9.46 -3.29 21.44
C LEU A 34 8.07 -3.47 22.05
N LYS A 35 7.34 -4.49 21.59
CA LYS A 35 5.97 -4.78 22.03
C LYS A 35 5.89 -5.29 23.46
N ILE A 36 6.80 -6.16 23.87
CA ILE A 36 6.77 -6.73 25.22
C ILE A 36 7.13 -5.68 26.29
N LYS A 37 8.11 -4.80 26.01
CA LYS A 37 8.64 -3.86 27.01
C LYS A 37 8.01 -2.48 26.97
N CYS A 38 7.76 -1.91 25.80
CA CYS A 38 7.33 -0.51 25.69
C CYS A 38 5.81 -0.40 25.56
N ILE A 39 5.18 -1.30 24.79
CA ILE A 39 3.74 -1.21 24.51
C ILE A 39 2.90 -1.62 25.72
N SER A 40 3.38 -2.53 26.58
CA SER A 40 2.69 -2.92 27.81
C SER A 40 2.48 -1.78 28.81
N ILE A 41 3.26 -0.69 28.69
CA ILE A 41 3.18 0.50 29.54
C ILE A 41 2.20 1.53 28.97
N ILE A 42 1.97 1.50 27.66
CA ILE A 42 1.14 2.49 26.97
C ILE A 42 -0.30 1.99 26.96
N ASP A 43 -1.21 2.82 27.47
CA ASP A 43 -2.62 2.52 27.46
C ASP A 43 -3.16 2.30 26.04
N GLY A 44 -3.96 1.25 25.85
CA GLY A 44 -4.49 0.87 24.55
C GLY A 44 -5.45 1.90 23.97
N ASP A 45 -6.21 2.61 24.81
CA ASP A 45 -7.11 3.67 24.38
C ASP A 45 -6.34 4.95 24.04
N PHE A 46 -5.23 5.22 24.75
CA PHE A 46 -4.29 6.26 24.33
C PHE A 46 -3.74 6.00 22.92
N ILE A 47 -3.26 4.79 22.63
CA ILE A 47 -2.80 4.40 21.28
C ILE A 47 -3.91 4.67 20.26
N LYS A 48 -5.13 4.15 20.48
CA LYS A 48 -6.26 4.38 19.57
C LYS A 48 -6.53 5.87 19.35
N SER A 49 -6.49 6.67 20.42
CA SER A 49 -6.73 8.12 20.34
C SER A 49 -5.70 8.85 19.49
N VAL A 50 -4.41 8.48 19.59
CA VAL A 50 -3.33 9.04 18.78
C VAL A 50 -3.53 8.67 17.31
N PHE A 51 -3.75 7.39 17.02
CA PHE A 51 -3.98 6.93 15.64
C PHE A 51 -5.24 7.53 15.02
N LEU A 52 -6.30 7.75 15.80
CA LEU A 52 -7.51 8.45 15.38
C LEU A 52 -7.22 9.89 14.97
N GLN A 53 -6.47 10.63 15.79
CA GLN A 53 -6.08 12.00 15.49
C GLN A 53 -5.17 12.07 14.25
N CYS A 54 -4.20 11.17 14.12
CA CYS A 54 -3.35 11.07 12.93
C CYS A 54 -4.16 10.77 11.67
N ALA A 55 -5.10 9.83 11.73
CA ALA A 55 -5.97 9.50 10.60
C ALA A 55 -6.87 10.67 10.20
N SER A 56 -7.47 11.35 11.18
CA SER A 56 -8.26 12.57 10.97
C SER A 56 -7.42 13.66 10.31
N HIS A 57 -6.21 13.90 10.80
CA HIS A 57 -5.28 14.86 10.22
C HIS A 57 -4.94 14.49 8.77
N LEU A 58 -4.63 13.24 8.45
CA LEU A 58 -4.36 12.81 7.07
C LEU A 58 -5.55 13.00 6.13
N ASN A 59 -6.78 12.94 6.64
CA ASN A 59 -7.98 13.17 5.84
C ASN A 59 -8.23 14.67 5.61
N HIS A 60 -8.02 15.52 6.62
CA HIS A 60 -8.17 16.97 6.50
C HIS A 60 -7.03 17.63 5.72
N ASP A 61 -5.81 17.13 5.89
CA ASP A 61 -4.58 17.64 5.27
C ASP A 61 -4.37 17.04 3.87
N SER A 62 -5.37 16.32 3.34
CA SER A 62 -5.40 15.84 1.95
C SER A 62 -5.41 16.97 0.91
N GLY A 63 -5.47 18.23 1.36
CA GLY A 63 -5.10 19.44 0.62
C GLY A 63 -3.62 19.54 0.24
N PHE A 64 -2.94 18.42 -0.01
CA PHE A 64 -1.71 18.37 -0.78
C PHE A 64 -2.04 18.84 -2.20
N GLN A 65 -2.05 20.16 -2.40
CA GLN A 65 -2.10 20.81 -3.69
C GLN A 65 -0.78 20.49 -4.41
N LEU A 66 -0.66 19.26 -4.91
CA LEU A 66 0.33 18.99 -5.94
C LEU A 66 -0.10 19.77 -7.19
N PRO A 67 0.84 20.43 -7.89
CA PRO A 67 0.58 21.01 -9.19
C PRO A 67 -0.13 20.00 -10.10
N GLU A 68 -1.11 20.47 -10.89
CA GLU A 68 -1.83 19.63 -11.87
C GLU A 68 -0.86 18.85 -12.78
N THR A 69 0.30 19.44 -13.09
CA THR A 69 1.37 18.81 -13.89
C THR A 69 1.92 17.52 -13.29
N ILE A 70 1.88 17.34 -11.97
CA ILE A 70 2.31 16.10 -11.30
C ILE A 70 1.26 14.99 -11.50
N PHE A 71 -0.02 15.36 -11.55
CA PHE A 71 -1.10 14.44 -11.88
C PHE A 71 -1.10 14.04 -13.34
N GLU A 72 -0.34 14.66 -14.24
CA GLU A 72 -0.24 14.24 -15.64
C GLU A 72 0.82 13.14 -15.86
N ASN A 73 1.71 12.93 -14.88
CA ASN A 73 2.74 11.91 -14.99
C ASN A 73 2.14 10.50 -14.91
N VAL A 74 2.14 9.79 -16.05
CA VAL A 74 1.59 8.43 -16.21
C VAL A 74 2.26 7.43 -15.26
N GLU A 75 3.57 7.54 -15.05
CA GLU A 75 4.32 6.66 -14.14
C GLU A 75 3.86 6.87 -12.70
N LEU A 76 3.70 8.12 -12.27
CA LEU A 76 3.22 8.42 -10.93
C LEU A 76 1.77 7.96 -10.73
N LYS A 77 0.89 8.11 -11.74
CA LYS A 77 -0.47 7.55 -11.68
C LYS A 77 -0.45 6.05 -11.42
N ILE A 78 0.41 5.33 -12.12
CA ILE A 78 0.58 3.89 -11.94
C ILE A 78 1.03 3.57 -10.52
N PHE A 79 2.03 4.28 -10.01
CA PHE A 79 2.53 4.08 -8.65
C PHE A 79 1.47 4.38 -7.59
N THR A 80 0.71 5.45 -7.77
CA THR A 80 -0.43 5.80 -6.91
C THR A 80 -1.46 4.67 -6.90
N LYS A 81 -1.85 4.13 -8.07
CA LYS A 81 -2.84 3.07 -8.14
C LYS A 81 -2.34 1.75 -7.51
N ILE A 82 -1.09 1.38 -7.76
CA ILE A 82 -0.48 0.19 -7.11
C ILE A 82 -0.43 0.39 -5.60
N MET A 83 0.03 1.54 -5.12
CA MET A 83 0.08 1.84 -3.69
C MET A 83 -1.31 1.80 -3.05
N SER A 84 -2.33 2.34 -3.73
CA SER A 84 -3.71 2.28 -3.25
C SER A 84 -4.21 0.85 -3.14
N ARG A 85 -3.86 -0.03 -4.08
CA ARG A 85 -4.25 -1.45 -4.03
C ARG A 85 -3.54 -2.19 -2.90
N ILE A 86 -2.24 -1.97 -2.73
CA ILE A 86 -1.47 -2.50 -1.60
C ILE A 86 -2.12 -2.06 -0.28
N LEU A 87 -2.51 -0.79 -0.16
CA LEU A 87 -3.19 -0.29 1.04
C LEU A 87 -4.52 -1.01 1.31
N THR A 88 -5.35 -1.21 0.28
CA THR A 88 -6.62 -1.95 0.40
C THR A 88 -6.38 -3.38 0.89
N GLU A 89 -5.45 -4.10 0.27
CA GLU A 89 -5.14 -5.49 0.64
C GLU A 89 -4.58 -5.59 2.06
N LEU A 90 -3.65 -4.71 2.44
CA LEU A 90 -3.07 -4.72 3.78
C LEU A 90 -4.10 -4.35 4.85
N ASN A 91 -5.05 -3.47 4.54
CA ASN A 91 -6.15 -3.13 5.47
C ASN A 91 -7.01 -4.37 5.76
N GLU A 92 -7.25 -5.21 4.75
CA GLU A 92 -8.10 -6.40 4.84
C GLU A 92 -7.38 -7.64 5.38
N LEU A 93 -6.20 -7.97 4.85
CA LEU A 93 -5.52 -9.26 5.03
C LEU A 93 -4.14 -9.17 5.68
N CYS A 94 -3.52 -7.97 5.76
CA CYS A 94 -2.13 -7.75 6.22
C CYS A 94 -1.02 -8.38 5.36
N PHE A 95 -1.38 -9.00 4.24
CA PHE A 95 -0.48 -9.53 3.23
C PHE A 95 -1.07 -9.27 1.83
N ILE A 96 -0.24 -9.46 0.81
CA ILE A 96 -0.62 -9.41 -0.60
C ILE A 96 -0.65 -10.85 -1.10
N ASP A 97 -1.72 -11.28 -1.76
CA ASP A 97 -1.74 -12.62 -2.32
C ASP A 97 -0.64 -12.77 -3.40
N GLN A 98 -0.08 -13.97 -3.52
CA GLN A 98 1.07 -14.21 -4.38
C GLN A 98 0.80 -13.81 -5.85
N HIS A 99 -0.45 -13.96 -6.31
CA HIS A 99 -0.84 -13.58 -7.66
C HIS A 99 -0.78 -12.06 -7.84
N ASN A 100 -1.38 -11.29 -6.93
CA ASN A 100 -1.33 -9.84 -6.94
C ASN A 100 0.10 -9.30 -6.76
N GLY A 101 0.90 -9.89 -5.87
CA GLY A 101 2.30 -9.52 -5.69
C GLY A 101 3.14 -9.70 -6.95
N TYR A 102 2.92 -10.82 -7.67
CA TYR A 102 3.51 -11.07 -8.98
C TYR A 102 3.04 -10.07 -10.03
N LEU A 103 1.73 -9.79 -10.07
CA LEU A 103 1.14 -8.83 -11.00
C LEU A 103 1.71 -7.42 -10.79
N TYR A 104 1.74 -6.91 -9.56
CA TYR A 104 2.30 -5.61 -9.22
C TYR A 104 3.79 -5.53 -9.59
N SER A 105 4.56 -6.55 -9.22
CA SER A 105 5.99 -6.63 -9.53
C SER A 105 6.26 -6.60 -11.03
N ASN A 106 5.49 -7.36 -11.81
CA ASN A 106 5.64 -7.37 -13.27
C ASN A 106 5.26 -6.03 -13.88
N PHE A 107 4.17 -5.42 -13.43
CA PHE A 107 3.74 -4.13 -13.94
C PHE A 107 4.81 -3.05 -13.71
N LEU A 108 5.38 -3.03 -12.49
CA LEU A 108 6.49 -2.15 -12.15
C LEU A 108 7.71 -2.41 -13.03
N LYS A 109 8.05 -3.68 -13.31
CA LYS A 109 9.20 -4.03 -14.18
C LYS A 109 8.99 -3.61 -15.64
N ILE A 110 7.79 -3.79 -16.18
CA ILE A 110 7.47 -3.55 -17.59
C ILE A 110 7.42 -2.05 -17.90
N TYR A 111 6.95 -1.20 -16.99
CA TYR A 111 6.90 0.25 -17.21
C TYR A 111 8.31 0.87 -17.11
N PRO A 112 8.89 1.41 -18.21
CA PRO A 112 10.16 2.08 -18.16
C PRO A 112 10.02 3.46 -17.51
N ILE A 113 11.03 3.84 -16.72
CA ILE A 113 11.09 5.12 -15.99
C ILE A 113 11.10 6.35 -16.95
N ASN A 114 11.36 6.13 -18.24
CA ASN A 114 11.62 7.21 -19.21
C ASN A 114 10.84 7.12 -20.54
N SER A 115 9.86 6.21 -20.71
CA SER A 115 9.21 6.08 -22.02
C SER A 115 8.00 7.00 -22.17
N SER A 116 8.25 8.22 -22.65
CA SER A 116 7.19 9.06 -23.26
C SER A 116 6.61 8.43 -24.54
N GLN A 117 7.21 7.34 -25.03
CA GLN A 117 6.70 6.56 -26.13
C GLN A 117 6.07 5.28 -25.57
N ALA A 118 4.76 5.11 -25.81
CA ALA A 118 4.09 3.83 -25.62
C ALA A 118 4.96 2.73 -26.25
N PRO A 119 5.15 1.58 -25.58
CA PRO A 119 6.05 0.53 -26.05
C PRO A 119 5.57 0.01 -27.41
N LYS A 120 6.17 0.55 -28.48
CA LYS A 120 5.94 0.09 -29.86
C LYS A 120 6.56 -1.28 -30.00
N GLY A 121 5.75 -2.31 -29.74
CA GLY A 121 6.11 -3.70 -30.00
C GLY A 121 6.26 -4.59 -28.77
N ILE A 122 5.31 -4.57 -27.82
CA ILE A 122 5.17 -5.68 -26.88
C ILE A 122 4.77 -6.95 -27.67
N ARG A 123 5.76 -7.64 -28.24
CA ARG A 123 5.64 -8.97 -28.84
C ARG A 123 5.68 -10.04 -27.74
N GLN A 124 4.77 -9.99 -26.76
CA GLN A 124 4.57 -11.09 -25.80
C GLN A 124 3.10 -11.14 -25.36
N SER A 125 2.35 -12.11 -25.87
CA SER A 125 0.90 -12.25 -25.63
C SER A 125 0.52 -12.37 -24.16
N LYS A 126 1.39 -12.97 -23.31
CA LYS A 126 1.19 -13.07 -21.85
C LYS A 126 1.36 -11.74 -21.10
N CYS A 127 2.23 -10.84 -21.58
CA CYS A 127 2.35 -9.51 -20.97
C CYS A 127 1.10 -8.67 -21.25
N LEU A 128 0.54 -8.82 -22.45
CA LEU A 128 -0.64 -8.06 -22.87
C LEU A 128 -1.88 -8.44 -22.05
N SER A 129 -2.09 -9.75 -21.78
CA SER A 129 -3.22 -10.21 -20.96
C SER A 129 -3.14 -9.70 -19.52
N ASN A 130 -1.94 -9.73 -18.91
CA ASN A 130 -1.73 -9.22 -17.55
C ASN A 130 -1.89 -7.69 -17.49
N TYR A 131 -1.43 -6.99 -18.54
CA TYR A 131 -1.62 -5.55 -18.65
C TYR A 131 -3.10 -5.18 -18.75
N ILE A 132 -3.88 -5.88 -19.59
CA ILE A 132 -5.33 -5.65 -19.73
C ILE A 132 -6.03 -5.93 -18.40
N TYR A 133 -5.73 -7.07 -17.77
CA TYR A 133 -6.30 -7.44 -16.47
C TYR A 133 -6.00 -6.40 -15.39
N LEU A 134 -4.74 -5.98 -15.25
CA LEU A 134 -4.37 -4.93 -14.31
C LEU A 134 -4.99 -3.59 -14.69
N SER A 135 -5.05 -3.21 -15.96
CA SER A 135 -5.70 -1.96 -16.37
C SER A 135 -7.18 -1.95 -16.00
N ASN A 136 -7.84 -3.12 -16.05
CA ASN A 136 -9.22 -3.30 -15.62
C ASN A 136 -9.34 -3.29 -14.09
N ILE A 137 -8.40 -3.87 -13.34
CA ILE A 137 -8.38 -3.74 -11.88
C ILE A 137 -8.13 -2.28 -11.47
N LEU A 138 -7.19 -1.61 -12.13
CA LEU A 138 -6.73 -0.27 -11.81
C LEU A 138 -7.72 0.82 -12.29
N SER A 139 -8.73 0.47 -13.09
CA SER A 139 -9.77 1.40 -13.55
C SER A 139 -11.02 1.48 -12.65
N VAL A 140 -11.18 0.55 -11.70
CA VAL A 140 -12.45 0.40 -10.94
C VAL A 140 -12.68 1.49 -9.89
N ASN A 141 -11.65 2.23 -9.45
CA ASN A 141 -11.79 3.22 -8.37
C ASN A 141 -11.32 4.62 -8.80
N GLN A 142 -12.21 5.38 -9.45
CA GLN A 142 -11.92 6.75 -9.92
C GLN A 142 -11.56 7.72 -8.77
N ASP A 143 -12.05 7.48 -7.56
CA ASP A 143 -11.78 8.36 -6.42
C ASP A 143 -10.35 8.21 -5.85
N SER A 144 -9.74 7.02 -6.00
CA SER A 144 -8.35 6.79 -5.57
C SER A 144 -7.31 7.51 -6.45
N ASP A 145 -7.69 7.88 -7.68
CA ASP A 145 -6.80 8.54 -8.63
C ASP A 145 -6.49 9.99 -8.22
N ARG A 146 -7.24 10.55 -7.26
CA ARG A 146 -7.07 11.92 -6.77
C ARG A 146 -6.15 12.02 -5.57
N ILE A 147 -5.78 10.90 -4.93
CA ILE A 147 -4.95 10.91 -3.74
C ILE A 147 -3.48 10.90 -4.15
N PRO A 148 -2.69 11.92 -3.78
CA PRO A 148 -1.25 11.94 -4.02
C PRO A 148 -0.51 10.71 -3.48
N PHE A 149 0.49 10.20 -4.20
CA PHE A 149 1.37 9.14 -3.71
C PHE A 149 1.94 9.42 -2.30
N PRO A 150 2.42 10.64 -1.97
CA PRO A 150 2.87 10.95 -0.62
C PRO A 150 1.78 10.77 0.46
N ALA A 151 0.52 11.09 0.15
CA ALA A 151 -0.59 10.89 1.06
C ALA A 151 -0.88 9.39 1.27
N LEU A 152 -0.80 8.58 0.20
CA LEU A 152 -0.89 7.12 0.31
C LEU A 152 0.27 6.54 1.13
N LEU A 153 1.49 7.05 0.96
CA LEU A 153 2.65 6.62 1.75
C LEU A 153 2.47 6.92 3.24
N LYS A 154 1.97 8.11 3.60
CA LYS A 154 1.65 8.45 4.99
C LYS A 154 0.57 7.52 5.57
N ARG A 155 -0.48 7.22 4.79
CA ARG A 155 -1.51 6.23 5.19
C ARG A 155 -0.93 4.84 5.39
N PHE A 156 0.01 4.44 4.55
CA PHE A 156 0.71 3.16 4.69
C PHE A 156 1.51 3.09 5.97
N ILE A 157 2.32 4.12 6.26
CA ILE A 157 3.10 4.18 7.50
C ILE A 157 2.17 4.07 8.71
N LEU A 158 1.10 4.87 8.74
CA LEU A 158 0.13 4.83 9.85
C LEU A 158 -0.51 3.44 10.01
N MET A 159 -0.93 2.82 8.92
CA MET A 159 -1.52 1.48 8.96
C MET A 159 -0.51 0.41 9.38
N TYR A 160 0.73 0.52 8.90
CA TYR A 160 1.81 -0.40 9.23
C TYR A 160 2.14 -0.34 10.73
N GLU A 161 2.33 0.87 11.26
CA GLU A 161 2.57 1.08 12.69
C GLU A 161 1.40 0.56 13.53
N LEU A 162 0.16 0.84 13.12
CA LEU A 162 -1.02 0.35 13.81
C LEU A 162 -1.10 -1.18 13.81
N LYS A 163 -0.90 -1.85 12.68
CA LYS A 163 -1.09 -3.31 12.59
C LYS A 163 0.08 -4.10 13.13
N PHE A 164 1.31 -3.66 12.88
CA PHE A 164 2.51 -4.46 13.10
C PHE A 164 3.34 -4.00 14.30
N ILE A 165 3.28 -2.73 14.68
CA ILE A 165 4.01 -2.21 15.85
C ILE A 165 3.09 -2.20 17.07
N TYR A 166 2.04 -1.37 17.06
CA TYR A 166 1.26 -1.03 18.25
C TYR A 166 0.03 -1.90 18.48
N GLY A 167 -0.62 -2.37 17.42
CA GLY A 167 -1.90 -3.06 17.49
C GLY A 167 -1.82 -4.55 17.17
N ASN A 168 -2.94 -5.09 16.72
CA ASN A 168 -3.05 -6.47 16.24
C ASN A 168 -3.27 -6.45 14.73
N THR A 169 -2.93 -7.55 14.04
CA THR A 169 -3.15 -7.71 12.60
C THR A 169 -4.64 -7.55 12.23
N SER A 170 -5.56 -7.79 13.16
CA SER A 170 -7.00 -7.58 12.98
C SER A 170 -7.45 -6.11 12.98
N SER A 171 -6.61 -5.15 13.39
CA SER A 171 -6.98 -3.73 13.43
C SER A 171 -7.17 -3.17 12.01
N LYS A 172 -8.31 -2.53 11.72
CA LYS A 172 -8.58 -1.89 10.43
C LYS A 172 -8.59 -0.37 10.56
N LEU A 173 -8.08 0.34 9.56
CA LEU A 173 -8.04 1.81 9.60
C LEU A 173 -9.45 2.41 9.51
N ASN A 174 -10.37 1.74 8.81
CA ASN A 174 -11.77 2.14 8.68
C ASN A 174 -12.57 2.00 10.00
N GLN A 175 -12.05 1.23 10.96
CA GLN A 175 -12.63 1.22 12.31
C GLN A 175 -12.26 2.48 13.10
N LEU A 176 -11.23 3.21 12.66
CA LEU A 176 -10.82 4.48 13.24
C LEU A 176 -11.48 5.67 12.53
N THR A 177 -11.87 5.55 11.26
CA THR A 177 -12.52 6.66 10.54
C THR A 177 -13.89 6.22 10.02
N GLN A 178 -14.96 6.78 10.59
CA GLN A 178 -16.37 6.50 10.22
C GLN A 178 -16.75 6.84 8.77
N HIS A 179 -15.83 7.37 7.96
CA HIS A 179 -16.07 7.65 6.55
C HIS A 179 -14.85 7.22 5.73
N PHE A 180 -15.03 6.12 5.00
CA PHE A 180 -14.33 5.79 3.76
C PHE A 180 -15.39 5.59 2.68
#